data_AF-A0A419V394-F1
#
_entry.id   AF-A0A419V394-F1
#
_cell.length_a   1.000
_cell.length_b   1.000
_cell.length_c   1.000
_cell.angle_alpha   90.00
_cell.angle_beta   90.00
_cell.angle_gamma   90.00
#
_symmetry.space_group_name_H-M   'P 1'
#
loop_
_entity.id
_entity.type
_entity.pdbx_description
1 polymer ?
#
loop_
_entity_poly.entity_id
_entity_poly.type
_entity_poly.pdbx_seq_one_letter_code
_entity_poly.pdbx_strand_id
1 'polypeptide(L)' 'MIEEKRYRVVIRCPQCGEKFVLKGSRKEDGTIQTGFVRCICGNSSHLYVDTAPE' A
#
# COMPACT_ATOMS: atom_id res chain seq x y z
N MET A 1 -20.48 -13.39 -5.71
CA MET A 1 -19.09 -13.77 -5.38
C MET A 1 -18.25 -12.54 -5.64
N ILE A 2 -17.91 -11.78 -4.60
CA ILE A 2 -17.02 -10.63 -4.77
C ILE A 2 -15.63 -11.21 -4.76
N GLU A 3 -15.02 -11.36 -5.93
CA GLU A 3 -13.58 -11.59 -6.03
C GLU A 3 -12.93 -10.41 -5.33
N GLU A 4 -12.54 -10.60 -4.06
CA GLU A 4 -11.60 -9.72 -3.38
C GLU A 4 -10.32 -9.75 -4.21
N LYS A 5 -10.24 -8.88 -5.22
CA LYS A 5 -9.06 -8.70 -6.03
C LYS A 5 -7.97 -8.25 -5.05
N ARG A 6 -7.05 -9.17 -4.77
CA ARG A 6 -5.91 -8.93 -3.91
C ARG A 6 -4.92 -8.13 -4.71
N TYR A 7 -4.52 -7.00 -4.16
CA TYR A 7 -3.49 -6.16 -4.74
C TYR A 7 -2.25 -6.29 -3.90
N ARG A 8 -1.12 -6.47 -4.56
CA ARG A 8 0.17 -6.30 -3.91
C ARG A 8 0.52 -4.83 -3.91
N VAL A 9 0.74 -4.28 -2.72
CA VAL A 9 1.08 -2.87 -2.55
C VAL A 9 2.49 -2.78 -1.99
N VAL A 10 3.37 -2.15 -2.74
CA VAL A 10 4.76 -1.92 -2.36
C VAL A 10 4.92 -0.44 -2.04
N ILE A 11 5.25 -0.14 -0.80
CA ILE A 11 5.47 1.23 -0.33
C ILE A 11 6.96 1.40 -0.07
N ARG A 12 7.56 2.44 -0.62
CA ARG A 12 8.96 2.80 -0.40
C ARG A 12 9.06 4.21 0.18
N CYS A 13 9.79 4.33 1.27
CA CYS A 13 10.06 5.61 1.90
C CYS A 13 11.38 6.18 1.37
N PRO A 14 11.38 7.34 0.67
CA PRO A 14 12.61 7.98 0.22
C PRO A 14 13.40 8.64 1.36
N GLN A 15 12.77 8.85 2.52
CA GLN A 15 13.39 9.49 3.69
C GLN A 15 14.34 8.54 4.45
N CYS A 16 13.94 7.28 4.65
CA CYS A 16 14.74 6.28 5.36
C CYS A 16 15.19 5.10 4.48
N GLY A 17 14.63 4.95 3.27
CA GLY A 17 14.94 3.84 2.36
C GLY A 17 14.15 2.56 2.62
N GLU A 18 13.22 2.56 3.57
CA GLU A 18 12.46 1.35 3.90
C GLU A 18 11.45 0.96 2.83
N LYS A 19 11.25 -0.36 2.70
CA LYS A 19 10.34 -0.97 1.75
C LYS A 19 9.33 -1.84 2.50
N PHE A 20 8.06 -1.51 2.39
CA PHE A 20 6.94 -2.27 2.92
C PHE A 20 6.24 -2.99 1.77
N VAL A 21 5.96 -4.28 1.95
CA VAL A 21 5.17 -5.07 0.99
C VAL A 21 3.93 -5.53 1.73
N LEU A 22 2.79 -4.95 1.35
CA LEU A 22 1.51 -5.17 1.98
C LEU A 22 0.54 -5.78 0.97
N LYS A 23 -0.47 -6.45 1.51
CA LYS A 23 -1.60 -6.94 0.73
C LYS A 23 -2.73 -5.93 0.91
N GLY A 24 -3.17 -5.34 -0.19
CA GLY A 24 -4.31 -4.47 -0.25
C GLY A 24 -5.54 -5.23 -0.73
N SER A 25 -6.69 -4.93 -0.14
CA SER A 25 -7.98 -5.38 -0.65
C SER A 25 -8.65 -4.23 -1.36
N ARG A 26 -9.17 -4.48 -2.57
CA ARG A 26 -9.98 -3.50 -3.28
C ARG A 26 -11.39 -3.50 -2.72
N LYS A 27 -11.84 -2.33 -2.31
CA LYS A 27 -13.23 -2.10 -1.88
C LYS A 27 -14.14 -1.95 -3.09
N GLU A 28 -15.44 -2.03 -2.82
CA GLU A 28 -16.50 -1.83 -3.82
C GLU A 28 -16.45 -0.44 -4.49
N ASP A 29 -15.97 0.58 -3.77
CA ASP A 29 -15.77 1.94 -4.31
C ASP A 29 -14.53 2.06 -5.24
N GLY A 30 -13.79 0.96 -5.40
CA GLY A 30 -12.61 0.90 -6.27
C GLY A 30 -11.30 1.28 -5.59
N THR A 31 -11.33 1.79 -4.35
CA THR A 31 -10.14 2.12 -3.56
C THR A 31 -9.44 0.86 -3.03
N ILE A 32 -8.11 0.89 -2.96
CA ILE A 32 -7.30 -0.18 -2.36
C ILE A 32 -6.97 0.19 -0.91
N GLN A 33 -7.39 -0.63 0.05
CA GLN A 33 -7.09 -0.44 1.47
C GLN A 33 -5.96 -1.39 1.91
N THR A 34 -4.87 -0.86 2.47
CA THR A 34 -3.65 -1.62 2.85
C THR A 34 -3.26 -1.52 4.32
N GLY A 35 -4.04 -0.77 5.13
CA GLY A 35 -3.76 -0.55 6.56
C GLY A 35 -2.50 0.26 6.86
N PHE A 36 -1.79 0.74 5.84
CA PHE A 36 -0.59 1.55 6.03
C PHE A 36 -0.96 2.98 6.39
N VAL A 37 -0.49 3.45 7.55
CA VAL A 37 -0.77 4.80 8.05
C VAL A 37 0.43 5.73 7.88
N ARG A 38 1.63 5.27 8.27
CA ARG A 38 2.88 6.05 8.20
C ARG A 38 4.11 5.15 8.19
N CYS A 39 5.22 5.67 7.68
CA CYS A 39 6.52 5.03 7.82
C CYS A 39 7.04 5.13 9.27
N ILE A 40 7.86 4.18 9.69
CA ILE A 40 8.43 4.15 11.05
C ILE A 40 9.40 5.30 11.32
N CYS A 41 10.04 5.85 10.29
CA CYS A 41 10.91 7.02 10.41
C CYS A 41 10.12 8.31 10.70
N GLY A 42 8.80 8.22 10.79
CA GLY A 42 7.90 9.34 11.02
C GLY A 42 7.34 9.95 9.74
N ASN A 43 7.84 9.55 8.58
CA ASN A 43 7.41 10.07 7.28
C ASN A 43 6.00 9.59 6.93
N SER A 44 5.06 10.52 6.83
CA SER A 44 3.68 10.30 6.38
C SER A 44 3.37 10.97 5.04
N SER A 45 4.28 11.81 4.54
CA SER A 45 4.17 12.53 3.28
C SER A 45 5.30 12.06 2.35
N HIS A 46 5.15 12.11 1.03
CA HIS A 46 6.20 11.64 0.11
C HIS A 46 6.59 10.15 0.30
N LEU A 47 5.64 9.26 0.02
CA LEU A 47 5.89 7.82 -0.05
C LEU A 47 5.65 7.36 -1.48
N TYR A 48 6.54 6.51 -2.00
CA TYR A 48 6.33 5.88 -3.29
C TYR A 48 5.47 4.65 -3.09
N VAL A 49 4.25 4.65 -3.63
CA VAL A 49 3.32 3.55 -3.54
C VAL A 49 3.14 2.95 -4.92
N ASP A 50 3.43 1.67 -5.06
CA ASP A 50 3.26 0.89 -6.28
C ASP A 50 2.22 -0.21 -6.01
N THR A 51 1.19 -0.30 -6.85
CA THR A 51 0.12 -1.29 -6.72
C THR A 51 0.09 -2.18 -7.96
N ALA A 52 0.21 -3.49 -7.74
CA ALA A 52 0.11 -4.49 -8.79
C ALA A 52 -1.04 -5.45 -8.48
N PRO A 53 -1.91 -5.76 -9.46
CA PRO A 53 -2.85 -6.88 -9.32
C PRO A 53 -2.06 -8.19 -9.25
N GLU A 54 -2.41 -9.05 -8.29
CA GLU A 54 -1.84 -10.40 -8.16
C GLU A 54 -2.63 -11.42 -8.99
#